data_AF-A0A0L0T7Q3-F1
#
_entry.id   AF-A0A0L0T7Q3-F1
#
_cell.length_a   1.000
_cell.length_b   1.000
_cell.length_c   1.000
_cell.angle_alpha   90.00
_cell.angle_beta   90.00
_cell.angle_gamma   90.00
#
_symmetry.space_group_name_H-M   'P 1'
#
loop_
_entity.id
_entity.type
_entity.pdbx_description
1 polymer ?
#
loop_
_entity_poly.entity_id
_entity_poly.type
_entity_poly.pdbx_seq_one_letter_code
_entity_poly.pdbx_strand_id
1 'polypeptide(L)'
;MATVMAVPAQQPAADLQEAARAVATTYLTETLGFPEAEFVIKNFATTSSGVTAVYTRQLVNRLEVANADVNINIKNGQIIAFGVSFYRGARPSQPDLAALLDAGSTTGKSPADAFKALASFVGAPRPTTVNVTVPTPTITGGAASDWHASPIFEITFEIAELPMPVS
;
A
#
# COMPACT_ATOMS: atom_id res chain seq x y z
N MET A 1 -17.50 -9.26 -47.25
CA MET A 1 -17.58 -9.54 -45.81
C MET A 1 -16.77 -8.48 -45.10
N ALA A 2 -17.41 -7.63 -44.29
CA ALA A 2 -16.74 -6.53 -43.60
C ALA A 2 -16.38 -6.98 -42.18
N THR A 3 -15.09 -7.06 -41.87
CA THR A 3 -14.59 -7.28 -40.51
C THR A 3 -14.73 -5.99 -39.73
N VAL A 4 -15.62 -5.96 -38.74
CA VAL A 4 -15.71 -4.89 -37.75
C VAL A 4 -14.53 -5.06 -36.79
N MET A 5 -13.55 -4.16 -36.85
CA MET A 5 -12.54 -4.04 -35.82
C MET A 5 -13.20 -3.37 -34.61
N ALA A 6 -13.36 -4.12 -33.52
CA ALA A 6 -13.78 -3.56 -32.24
C ALA A 6 -12.69 -2.61 -31.72
N VAL A 7 -13.02 -1.33 -31.57
CA VAL A 7 -12.20 -0.36 -30.84
C VAL A 7 -12.30 -0.73 -29.35
N PRO A 8 -11.19 -0.95 -28.63
CA PRO A 8 -11.26 -1.34 -27.23
C PRO A 8 -11.75 -0.16 -26.38
N ALA A 9 -12.86 -0.35 -25.65
CA ALA A 9 -13.52 0.65 -24.82
C ALA A 9 -12.81 0.96 -23.47
N GLN A 10 -11.51 0.71 -23.36
CA GLN A 10 -10.75 0.82 -22.09
C GLN A 10 -10.01 2.16 -21.90
N GLN A 11 -9.89 2.97 -22.95
CA GLN A 11 -9.01 4.16 -22.98
C GLN A 11 -9.45 5.34 -22.08
N PRO A 12 -10.75 5.72 -21.98
CA PRO A 12 -11.15 6.94 -21.29
C PRO A 12 -10.88 6.95 -19.78
N ALA A 13 -10.95 5.78 -19.14
CA ALA A 13 -10.72 5.66 -17.70
C ALA A 13 -9.23 5.73 -17.35
N ALA A 14 -8.36 5.13 -18.18
CA ALA A 14 -6.91 5.19 -18.00
C ALA A 14 -6.40 6.62 -18.16
N ASP A 15 -6.91 7.34 -19.18
CA ASP A 15 -6.54 8.75 -19.43
C ASP A 15 -6.94 9.67 -18.26
N LEU A 16 -8.12 9.44 -17.67
CA LEU A 16 -8.57 10.18 -16.48
C LEU A 16 -7.73 9.90 -15.24
N GLN A 17 -7.30 8.64 -15.05
CA GLN A 17 -6.42 8.27 -13.93
C GLN A 17 -5.03 8.87 -14.09
N GLU A 18 -4.48 8.90 -15.31
CA GLU A 18 -3.17 9.49 -15.56
C GLU A 18 -3.19 11.01 -15.36
N ALA A 19 -4.23 11.69 -15.85
CA ALA A 19 -4.43 13.11 -15.58
C ALA A 19 -4.58 13.39 -14.07
N ALA A 20 -5.37 12.57 -13.36
CA ALA A 20 -5.54 12.69 -11.91
C ALA A 20 -4.24 12.40 -11.14
N ARG A 21 -3.44 11.43 -11.61
CA ARG A 21 -2.10 11.13 -11.09
C ARG A 21 -1.20 12.34 -11.19
N ALA A 22 -1.08 12.95 -12.37
CA ALA A 22 -0.26 14.13 -12.58
C ALA A 22 -0.64 15.27 -11.63
N VAL A 23 -1.94 15.60 -11.54
CA VAL A 23 -2.44 16.65 -10.65
C VAL A 23 -2.16 16.33 -9.18
N ALA A 24 -2.38 15.09 -8.74
CA ALA A 24 -2.10 14.65 -7.37
C ALA A 24 -0.60 14.70 -7.04
N THR A 25 0.26 14.21 -7.94
CA THR A 25 1.72 14.23 -7.78
C THR A 25 2.21 15.67 -7.65
N THR A 26 1.83 16.56 -8.57
CA THR A 26 2.19 17.99 -8.50
C THR A 26 1.75 18.63 -7.19
N TYR A 27 0.53 18.34 -6.72
CA TYR A 27 0.06 18.90 -5.45
C TYR A 27 0.88 18.40 -4.25
N LEU A 28 1.18 17.10 -4.19
CA LEU A 28 1.98 16.52 -3.12
C LEU A 28 3.42 17.06 -3.10
N THR A 29 4.04 17.22 -4.27
CA THR A 29 5.43 17.69 -4.39
C THR A 29 5.56 19.19 -4.26
N GLU A 30 4.83 19.96 -5.07
CA GLU A 30 5.01 21.41 -5.18
C GLU A 30 4.26 22.17 -4.10
N THR A 31 3.07 21.70 -3.70
CA THR A 31 2.25 22.40 -2.69
C THR A 31 2.51 21.88 -1.28
N LEU A 32 2.56 20.56 -1.09
CA LEU A 32 2.75 20.00 0.26
C LEU A 32 4.20 19.73 0.63
N GLY A 33 5.13 19.76 -0.35
CA GLY A 33 6.57 19.62 -0.14
C GLY A 33 7.03 18.19 0.12
N PHE A 34 6.24 17.18 -0.24
CA PHE A 34 6.65 15.77 -0.12
C PHE A 34 7.38 15.35 -1.40
N PRO A 35 8.65 14.92 -1.34
CA PRO A 35 9.34 14.36 -2.49
C PRO A 35 8.59 13.16 -3.06
N GLU A 36 8.65 12.96 -4.37
CA GLU A 36 7.96 11.84 -5.03
C GLU A 36 8.38 10.46 -4.50
N ALA A 37 9.63 10.32 -4.03
CA ALA A 37 10.12 9.10 -3.39
C ALA A 37 9.53 8.82 -1.99
N GLU A 38 8.83 9.78 -1.39
CA GLU A 38 8.22 9.69 -0.06
C GLU A 38 6.72 9.40 -0.10
N PHE A 39 6.16 9.05 -1.25
CA PHE A 39 4.79 8.58 -1.33
C PHE A 39 4.57 7.62 -2.50
N VAL A 40 3.48 6.88 -2.43
CA VAL A 40 3.00 6.01 -3.51
C VAL A 40 1.49 6.19 -3.68
N ILE A 41 1.02 6.27 -4.92
CA ILE A 41 -0.41 6.24 -5.22
C ILE A 41 -0.88 4.79 -5.23
N LYS A 42 -1.83 4.45 -4.36
CA LYS A 42 -2.32 3.07 -4.19
C LYS A 42 -3.55 2.76 -5.03
N ASN A 43 -4.42 3.75 -5.24
CA ASN A 43 -5.69 3.52 -5.91
C ASN A 43 -6.32 4.81 -6.46
N PHE A 44 -7.23 4.63 -7.40
CA PHE A 44 -8.13 5.64 -7.94
C PHE A 44 -9.57 5.17 -7.82
N ALA A 45 -10.49 6.09 -7.49
CA ALA A 45 -11.92 5.82 -7.55
C ALA A 45 -12.64 6.98 -8.24
N THR A 46 -13.24 6.69 -9.39
CA THR A 46 -14.03 7.69 -10.14
C THR A 46 -15.52 7.46 -9.89
N THR A 47 -16.22 8.52 -9.50
CA THR A 47 -17.66 8.50 -9.25
C THR A 47 -18.44 8.89 -10.50
N SER A 48 -19.73 8.54 -10.55
CA SER A 48 -20.63 8.94 -11.64
C SER A 48 -20.81 10.47 -11.75
N SER A 49 -20.49 11.23 -10.71
CA SER A 49 -20.49 12.70 -10.75
C SER A 49 -19.25 13.31 -11.41
N GLY A 50 -18.34 12.47 -11.94
CA GLY A 50 -17.11 12.88 -12.60
C GLY A 50 -15.99 13.31 -11.64
N VAL A 51 -16.04 12.88 -10.38
CA VAL A 51 -14.97 13.13 -9.40
C VAL A 51 -14.06 11.92 -9.40
N THR A 52 -12.74 12.14 -9.50
CA THR A 52 -11.72 11.11 -9.31
C THR A 52 -11.03 11.32 -7.97
N ALA A 53 -11.24 10.40 -7.05
CA ALA A 53 -10.50 10.31 -5.80
C ALA A 53 -9.17 9.57 -6.04
N VAL A 54 -8.07 10.14 -5.57
CA VAL A 54 -6.72 9.57 -5.58
C VAL A 54 -6.33 9.26 -4.14
N TYR A 55 -5.92 8.01 -3.89
CA TYR A 55 -5.48 7.56 -2.57
C TYR A 55 -3.99 7.30 -2.56
N THR A 56 -3.27 7.95 -1.65
CA THR A 56 -1.81 7.84 -1.54
C THR A 56 -1.39 7.39 -0.15
N ARG A 57 -0.22 6.76 -0.05
CA ARG A 57 0.43 6.35 1.19
C ARG A 57 1.79 7.00 1.29
N GLN A 58 2.17 7.44 2.49
CA GLN A 58 3.52 7.96 2.72
C GLN A 58 4.53 6.82 2.79
N LEU A 59 5.71 7.07 2.24
CA LEU A 59 6.90 6.24 2.37
C LEU A 59 7.95 6.96 3.22
N VAL A 60 8.55 6.23 4.15
CA VAL A 60 9.72 6.64 4.92
C VAL A 60 10.73 5.52 4.85
N ASN A 61 11.94 5.78 4.35
CA ASN A 61 12.94 4.74 4.09
C ASN A 61 12.39 3.60 3.21
N ARG A 62 11.50 3.95 2.25
CA ARG A 62 10.76 3.03 1.36
C ARG A 62 9.77 2.09 2.06
N LEU A 63 9.46 2.34 3.34
CA LEU A 63 8.44 1.61 4.08
C LEU A 63 7.17 2.45 4.17
N GLU A 64 6.02 1.82 3.96
CA GLU A 64 4.73 2.47 4.13
C GLU A 64 4.52 2.85 5.60
N VAL A 65 4.13 4.10 5.83
CA VAL A 65 3.71 4.56 7.15
C VAL A 65 2.22 4.24 7.31
N ALA A 66 1.92 3.27 8.19
CA ALA A 66 0.61 2.60 8.24
C ALA A 66 -0.62 3.52 8.42
N ASN A 67 -0.47 4.68 9.06
CA ASN A 67 -1.55 5.64 9.32
C ASN A 67 -1.35 6.98 8.61
N ALA A 68 -0.45 7.05 7.62
CA ALA A 68 -0.17 8.26 6.85
C ALA A 68 -0.63 8.08 5.41
N ASP A 69 -1.78 8.67 5.12
CA ASP A 69 -2.50 8.61 3.87
C ASP A 69 -2.89 10.02 3.41
N VAL A 70 -3.10 10.15 2.10
CA VAL A 70 -3.79 11.31 1.52
C VAL A 70 -4.93 10.82 0.66
N ASN A 71 -6.06 11.49 0.78
CA ASN A 71 -7.13 11.43 -0.21
C ASN A 71 -7.20 12.78 -0.95
N ILE A 72 -7.21 12.75 -2.27
CA ILE A 72 -7.33 13.95 -3.12
C ILE A 72 -8.48 13.74 -4.08
N ASN A 73 -9.51 14.59 -4.01
CA ASN A 73 -10.66 14.54 -4.89
C ASN A 73 -10.49 15.58 -6.00
N ILE A 74 -10.50 15.10 -7.25
CA ILE A 74 -10.24 15.91 -8.44
C ILE A 74 -11.48 15.91 -9.32
N LYS A 75 -11.89 17.08 -9.81
CA LYS A 75 -12.99 17.23 -10.79
C LYS A 75 -12.56 18.22 -11.86
N ASN A 76 -12.70 17.84 -13.13
CA ASN A 76 -12.32 18.68 -14.28
C ASN A 76 -10.87 19.22 -14.18
N GLY A 77 -9.94 18.39 -13.72
CA GLY A 77 -8.52 18.76 -13.54
C GLY A 77 -8.22 19.66 -12.34
N GLN A 78 -9.21 19.97 -11.50
CA GLN A 78 -9.02 20.78 -10.30
C GLN A 78 -9.23 19.96 -9.03
N ILE A 79 -8.41 20.20 -8.01
CA ILE A 79 -8.59 19.63 -6.68
C ILE A 79 -9.76 20.35 -6.01
N ILE A 80 -10.81 19.60 -5.68
CA ILE A 80 -12.02 20.14 -5.04
C ILE A 80 -12.05 19.88 -3.53
N ALA A 81 -11.33 18.85 -3.06
CA ALA A 81 -11.20 18.52 -1.64
C ALA A 81 -9.98 17.62 -1.44
N PHE A 82 -9.36 17.68 -0.27
CA PHE A 82 -8.29 16.77 0.13
C PHE A 82 -8.25 16.59 1.65
N GLY A 83 -7.71 15.46 2.09
CA GLY A 83 -7.32 15.22 3.48
C GLY A 83 -5.92 14.61 3.52
N VAL A 84 -5.08 15.07 4.45
CA VAL A 84 -3.68 14.66 4.57
C VAL A 84 -3.35 14.28 6.01
N SER A 85 -2.82 13.08 6.22
CA SER A 85 -2.29 12.59 7.50
C SER A 85 -0.80 12.28 7.47
N PHE A 86 -0.09 12.73 6.42
CA PHE A 86 1.35 12.53 6.27
C PHE A 86 2.14 13.12 7.43
N TYR A 87 3.10 12.34 7.93
CA TYR A 87 4.02 12.74 8.98
C TYR A 87 5.05 13.75 8.47
N ARG A 88 5.15 14.89 9.16
CA ARG A 88 6.01 16.03 8.78
C ARG A 88 7.27 16.18 9.64
N GLY A 89 7.44 15.36 10.68
CA GLY A 89 8.59 15.45 11.56
C GLY A 89 9.86 14.83 10.98
N ALA A 90 10.91 14.82 11.80
CA ALA A 90 12.20 14.23 11.43
C ALA A 90 12.04 12.76 11.04
N ARG A 91 12.67 12.37 9.91
CA ARG A 91 12.66 10.99 9.43
C ARG A 91 13.50 10.13 10.38
N PRO A 92 12.98 9.00 10.89
CA PRO A 92 13.79 8.05 11.64
C PRO A 92 14.87 7.44 10.75
N SER A 93 15.94 6.95 11.37
CA SER A 93 16.96 6.16 10.68
C SER A 93 16.34 4.93 10.01
N GLN A 94 16.93 4.52 8.88
CA GLN A 94 16.48 3.33 8.17
C GLN A 94 16.62 2.09 9.07
N PRO A 95 15.56 1.28 9.22
CA PRO A 95 15.64 0.04 9.97
C PRO A 95 16.50 -0.99 9.22
N ASP A 96 17.21 -1.82 9.98
CA ASP A 96 17.92 -2.98 9.45
C ASP A 96 16.90 -4.09 9.10
N LEU A 97 16.47 -4.08 7.83
CA LEU A 97 15.49 -5.05 7.33
C LEU A 97 16.05 -6.48 7.35
N ALA A 98 17.37 -6.67 7.17
CA ALA A 98 17.96 -8.00 7.21
C ALA A 98 17.90 -8.57 8.63
N ALA A 99 18.19 -7.76 9.64
CA ALA A 99 18.05 -8.15 11.03
C ALA A 99 16.58 -8.38 11.45
N LEU A 100 15.58 -7.75 10.81
CA LEU A 100 14.16 -8.03 11.07
C LEU A 100 13.66 -9.33 10.42
N LEU A 101 14.33 -9.77 9.36
CA LEU A 101 14.03 -11.02 8.64
C LEU A 101 14.69 -12.24 9.29
N ASP A 102 15.73 -12.04 10.11
CA ASP A 102 16.41 -13.10 10.82
C ASP A 102 15.64 -13.47 12.11
N ALA A 103 15.08 -14.68 12.14
CA ALA A 103 14.38 -15.24 13.28
C ALA A 103 15.28 -15.45 14.52
N GLY A 104 16.61 -15.37 14.36
CA GLY A 104 17.60 -15.39 15.44
C GLY A 104 18.09 -14.01 15.89
N SER A 105 17.57 -12.92 15.30
CA SER A 105 18.00 -11.56 15.61
C SER A 105 17.59 -11.13 17.03
N THR A 106 18.53 -10.51 17.73
CA THR A 106 18.31 -9.96 19.09
C THR A 106 17.92 -8.49 19.07
N THR A 107 17.98 -7.84 17.91
CA THR A 107 17.81 -6.40 17.72
C THR A 107 16.42 -6.04 17.21
N GLY A 108 15.64 -7.01 16.73
CA GLY A 108 14.27 -6.83 16.25
C GLY A 108 13.43 -8.09 16.48
N LYS A 109 12.15 -7.90 16.80
CA LYS A 109 11.21 -9.03 16.86
C LYS A 109 10.90 -9.48 15.44
N SER A 110 11.08 -10.77 15.15
CA SER A 110 10.67 -11.34 13.87
C SER A 110 9.16 -11.13 13.65
N PRO A 111 8.65 -11.17 12.41
CA PRO A 111 7.21 -11.10 12.17
C PRO A 111 6.41 -12.17 12.93
N ALA A 112 6.99 -13.37 13.11
CA ALA A 112 6.39 -14.44 13.90
C ALA A 112 6.28 -14.08 15.39
N ASP A 113 7.32 -13.48 15.98
CA ASP A 113 7.30 -13.04 17.37
C ASP A 113 6.32 -11.88 17.57
N ALA A 114 6.24 -10.95 16.61
CA ALA A 114 5.26 -9.88 16.62
C ALA A 114 3.83 -10.42 16.59
N PHE A 115 3.54 -11.42 15.75
CA PHE A 115 2.23 -12.06 15.69
C PHE A 115 1.87 -12.81 16.97
N LYS A 116 2.79 -13.61 17.53
CA LYS A 116 2.60 -14.29 18.83
C LYS A 116 2.33 -13.30 19.96
N ALA A 117 3.07 -12.19 19.99
CA ALA A 117 2.85 -11.13 20.97
C ALA A 117 1.48 -10.47 20.81
N LEU A 118 1.05 -10.20 19.56
CA LEU A 118 -0.29 -9.65 19.28
C LEU A 118 -1.38 -10.60 19.73
N ALA A 119 -1.30 -11.90 19.39
CA ALA A 119 -2.27 -12.90 19.80
C ALA A 119 -2.40 -12.96 21.33
N SER A 120 -1.28 -12.93 22.06
CA SER A 120 -1.32 -12.89 23.52
C SER A 120 -1.89 -11.57 24.07
N PHE A 121 -1.68 -10.44 23.39
CA PHE A 121 -2.20 -9.14 23.82
C PHE A 121 -3.72 -9.04 23.65
N VAL A 122 -4.26 -9.52 22.54
CA VAL A 122 -5.71 -9.47 22.24
C VAL A 122 -6.51 -10.61 22.87
N GLY A 123 -5.86 -11.51 23.62
CA GLY A 123 -6.51 -12.66 24.25
C GLY A 123 -6.94 -13.77 23.29
N ALA A 124 -6.37 -13.79 22.08
CA ALA A 124 -6.60 -14.88 21.12
C ALA A 124 -5.90 -16.17 21.57
N PRO A 125 -6.35 -17.36 21.12
CA PRO A 125 -5.59 -18.60 21.28
C PRO A 125 -4.14 -18.40 20.84
N ARG A 126 -3.18 -18.91 21.62
CA ARG A 126 -1.76 -18.73 21.32
C ARG A 126 -1.37 -19.65 20.16
N PRO A 127 -0.87 -19.14 19.03
CA PRO A 127 -0.39 -19.97 17.95
C PRO A 127 0.92 -20.62 18.39
N THR A 128 0.93 -21.94 18.38
CA THR A 128 2.11 -22.80 18.55
C THR A 128 3.01 -22.80 17.31
N THR A 129 2.43 -22.65 16.11
CA THR A 129 3.20 -22.52 14.85
C THR A 129 2.85 -21.23 14.11
N VAL A 130 3.88 -20.52 13.66
CA VAL A 130 3.73 -19.34 12.80
C VAL A 130 4.78 -19.44 11.73
N ASN A 131 4.37 -19.75 10.49
CA ASN A 131 5.26 -19.78 9.35
C ASN A 131 5.18 -18.45 8.61
N VAL A 132 6.34 -17.89 8.33
CA VAL A 132 6.47 -16.63 7.60
C VAL A 132 7.22 -16.94 6.31
N THR A 133 6.52 -16.87 5.19
CA THR A 133 7.12 -16.97 3.86
C THR A 133 7.21 -15.58 3.24
N VAL A 134 8.36 -15.28 2.63
CA VAL A 134 8.51 -14.13 1.73
C VAL A 134 8.39 -14.71 0.32
N PRO A 135 7.27 -14.51 -0.39
CA PRO A 135 7.15 -14.98 -1.76
C PRO A 135 8.20 -14.29 -2.64
N THR A 136 8.88 -15.05 -3.50
CA THR A 136 9.74 -14.47 -4.53
C THR A 136 8.86 -13.60 -5.45
N PRO A 137 9.20 -12.32 -5.69
CA PRO A 137 8.38 -11.47 -6.56
C PRO A 137 8.32 -12.08 -7.96
N THR A 138 7.11 -12.44 -8.40
CA THR A 138 6.87 -12.94 -9.75
C THR A 138 6.77 -11.72 -10.67
N ILE A 139 7.87 -11.39 -11.37
CA ILE A 139 7.84 -10.36 -12.42
C ILE A 139 7.12 -10.95 -13.63
N THR A 140 5.87 -10.56 -13.86
CA THR A 140 5.16 -10.86 -15.11
C THR A 140 4.73 -9.55 -15.75
N GLY A 141 5.37 -9.24 -16.89
CA GLY A 141 4.89 -8.24 -17.86
C GLY A 141 5.29 -6.80 -17.56
N GLY A 142 6.13 -6.23 -18.41
CA GLY A 142 6.62 -4.86 -18.29
C GLY A 142 5.53 -3.80 -18.38
N ALA A 143 5.41 -3.00 -17.32
CA ALA A 143 4.93 -1.63 -17.36
C ALA A 143 5.72 -0.85 -16.31
N ALA A 144 6.26 0.31 -16.70
CA ALA A 144 7.09 1.14 -15.85
C ALA A 144 6.31 1.60 -14.59
N SER A 145 6.58 0.98 -13.44
CA SER A 145 6.50 1.54 -12.06
C SER A 145 6.57 0.42 -11.01
N ASP A 146 7.73 -0.25 -10.90
CA ASP A 146 7.97 -1.32 -9.92
C ASP A 146 8.19 -0.79 -8.47
N TRP A 147 7.36 0.16 -8.02
CA TRP A 147 7.35 0.61 -6.62
C TRP A 147 6.66 -0.41 -5.68
N HIS A 148 6.17 -1.53 -6.21
CA HIS A 148 5.54 -2.64 -5.48
C HIS A 148 6.51 -3.58 -4.75
N ALA A 149 7.83 -3.33 -4.78
CA ALA A 149 8.84 -4.19 -4.16
C ALA A 149 8.92 -4.11 -2.61
N SER A 150 7.82 -3.77 -1.93
CA SER A 150 7.75 -4.04 -0.48
C SER A 150 7.63 -5.55 -0.29
N PRO A 151 8.44 -6.18 0.59
CA PRO A 151 8.31 -7.61 0.84
C PRO A 151 6.90 -7.90 1.35
N ILE A 152 6.14 -8.69 0.60
CA ILE A 152 4.86 -9.23 1.07
C ILE A 152 5.22 -10.41 1.99
N PHE A 153 4.73 -10.39 3.22
CA PHE A 153 4.88 -11.51 4.14
C PHE A 153 3.59 -12.32 4.12
N GLU A 154 3.70 -13.58 3.76
CA GLU A 154 2.63 -14.54 3.96
C GLU A 154 2.81 -15.18 5.34
N ILE A 155 1.82 -14.98 6.21
CA ILE A 155 1.82 -15.54 7.57
C ILE A 155 0.75 -16.62 7.63
N THR A 156 1.15 -17.87 7.88
CA THR A 156 0.23 -18.99 8.11
C THR A 156 0.36 -19.50 9.54
N PHE A 157 -0.78 -19.83 10.16
CA PHE A 157 -0.89 -20.25 11.57
C PHE A 157 -2.10 -21.17 11.76
N GLU A 158 -2.04 -22.07 12.74
CA GLU A 158 -3.04 -23.15 12.89
C GLU A 158 -4.37 -22.74 13.56
N ILE A 159 -4.50 -21.52 14.08
CA ILE A 159 -5.71 -21.09 14.82
C ILE A 159 -6.94 -20.99 13.90
N ALA A 160 -6.76 -20.89 12.57
CA ALA A 160 -7.85 -20.82 11.60
C ALA A 160 -8.71 -22.12 11.53
N GLU A 161 -8.29 -23.21 12.17
CA GLU A 161 -8.98 -24.52 12.11
C GLU A 161 -9.90 -24.81 13.30
N LEU A 162 -9.93 -23.98 14.35
CA LEU A 162 -10.79 -24.20 15.50
C LEU A 162 -12.21 -23.61 15.27
N PRO A 163 -13.29 -24.36 15.51
CA PRO A 163 -14.65 -23.84 15.35
C PRO A 163 -14.89 -22.65 16.29
N MET A 164 -15.47 -21.58 15.75
CA MET A 164 -15.82 -20.38 16.51
C MET A 164 -16.83 -20.74 17.62
N PRO A 165 -16.64 -20.30 18.88
CA PRO A 165 -17.61 -20.53 19.93
C PRO A 165 -18.91 -19.78 19.60
N VAL A 166 -20.00 -20.52 19.39
CA VAL A 166 -21.35 -19.94 19.36
C VAL A 166 -21.77 -19.68 20.81
N SER A 167 -22.22 -18.45 21.07
CA SER A 167 -22.72 -18.01 22.38
C SER A 167 -24.14 -18.52 22.62
#